data_AF-A0A9D7B790-F1
#
_entry.id   AF-A0A9D7B790-F1
#
_cell.length_a   1.000
_cell.length_b   1.000
_cell.length_c   1.000
_cell.angle_alpha   90.00
_cell.angle_beta   90.00
_cell.angle_gamma   90.00
#
_symmetry.space_group_name_H-M   'P 1'
#
loop_
_entity.id
_entity.type
_entity.pdbx_description
1 polymer ?
#
loop_
_entity_poly.entity_id
_entity_poly.type
_entity_poly.pdbx_seq_one_letter_code
_entity_poly.pdbx_strand_id
1 'polypeptide(L)' 'MELWVRVYLEDAPGQFRALLECVQRDDTRGLEATAHELRPLAHYLGATQLLELLERVGKEARASGAAACTATVDELMG' A
#
# COMPACT_ATOMS: atom_id res chain seq x y z
N MET A 1 -10.97 8.89 -19.57
CA MET A 1 -10.75 8.50 -18.15
C MET A 1 -10.11 7.11 -18.04
N GLU A 2 -10.34 6.22 -19.00
CA GLU A 2 -9.85 4.83 -19.00
C GLU A 2 -8.33 4.66 -19.16
N LEU A 3 -7.64 5.61 -19.78
CA LEU A 3 -6.18 5.53 -19.99
C LEU A 3 -5.41 5.50 -18.66
N TRP A 4 -5.87 6.29 -17.67
CA TRP A 4 -5.22 6.39 -16.36
C TRP A 4 -5.48 5.17 -15.50
N VAL A 5 -6.70 4.60 -15.54
CA VAL A 5 -7.02 3.34 -14.86
C VAL A 5 -6.10 2.22 -15.36
N ARG A 6 -5.82 2.16 -16.67
CA ARG A 6 -4.96 1.13 -17.25
C ARG A 6 -3.49 1.28 -16.81
N VAL A 7 -2.95 2.50 -16.86
CA VAL A 7 -1.59 2.80 -16.39
C VAL A 7 -1.45 2.42 -14.91
N TYR A 8 -2.45 2.75 -14.10
CA TYR A 8 -2.45 2.41 -12.67
C TYR A 8 -2.64 0.91 -12.41
N LEU A 9 -3.42 0.19 -13.21
CA LEU A 9 -3.57 -1.27 -13.10
C LEU A 9 -2.33 -2.03 -13.58
N GLU A 10 -1.56 -1.47 -14.52
CA GLU A 10 -0.28 -2.05 -14.95
C GLU A 10 0.82 -1.85 -13.89
N ASP A 11 0.78 -0.74 -13.15
CA ASP A 11 1.79 -0.38 -12.15
C ASP A 11 1.47 -0.90 -10.73
N ALA A 12 0.18 -1.05 -10.40
CA ALA A 12 -0.30 -1.52 -9.09
C ALA A 12 0.34 -2.84 -8.61
N PRO A 13 0.51 -3.90 -9.44
CA PRO A 13 1.14 -5.14 -8.99
C PRO A 13 2.58 -4.92 -8.51
N GLY A 14 3.31 -4.00 -9.14
CA GLY A 14 4.67 -3.64 -8.75
C GLY A 14 4.69 -2.92 -7.40
N GLN A 15 3.75 -2.00 -7.19
CA GLN A 15 3.60 -1.26 -5.94
C GLN A 15 3.16 -2.15 -4.77
N PHE A 16 2.22 -3.09 -4.97
CA PHE A 16 1.85 -4.07 -3.94
C PHE A 16 3.01 -5.00 -3.57
N ARG A 17 3.81 -5.42 -4.58
CA ARG A 17 5.01 -6.21 -4.32
C ARG A 17 6.05 -5.42 -3.51
N ALA A 18 6.27 -4.15 -3.84
CA ALA A 18 7.18 -3.28 -3.08
C ALA A 18 6.72 -3.13 -1.62
N LEU A 19 5.41 -3.06 -1.38
CA LEU A 19 4.80 -3.00 -0.05
C LEU A 19 5.16 -4.24 0.79
N LEU A 20 5.01 -5.42 0.19
CA LEU A 20 5.42 -6.71 0.77
C LEU A 20 6.92 -6.79 1.04
N GLU A 21 7.75 -6.36 0.08
CA GLU A 21 9.21 -6.34 0.25
C GLU A 21 9.64 -5.41 1.38
N CYS A 22 8.98 -4.25 1.54
CA CYS A 22 9.27 -3.32 2.64
C CYS A 22 8.93 -3.94 4.00
N VAL A 23 7.81 -4.66 4.13
CA VAL A 23 7.48 -5.40 5.36
C VAL A 23 8.52 -6.49 5.64
N GLN A 24 8.87 -7.30 4.63
CA GLN A 24 9.85 -8.39 4.80
C GLN A 24 11.25 -7.90 5.18
N ARG A 25 11.62 -6.69 4.75
CA ARG A 25 12.94 -6.08 5.02
C ARG A 25 12.94 -5.16 6.24
N ASP A 26 11.82 -5.06 6.94
CA ASP A 26 11.58 -4.11 8.04
C ASP A 26 11.86 -2.64 7.63
N ASP A 27 11.68 -2.33 6.35
CA ASP A 27 11.91 -1.00 5.79
C ASP A 27 10.68 -0.11 5.97
N THR A 28 10.62 0.50 7.15
CA THR A 28 9.52 1.40 7.56
C THR A 28 9.38 2.61 6.63
N ARG A 29 10.50 3.16 6.13
CA ARG A 29 10.45 4.34 5.25
C ARG A 29 10.00 3.97 3.85
N GLY A 30 10.49 2.85 3.32
CA GLY A 30 10.00 2.29 2.06
C GLY A 30 8.50 2.02 2.13
N LEU A 31 8.05 1.39 3.22
CA LEU A 31 6.64 1.07 3.46
C LEU A 31 5.74 2.32 3.47
N GLU A 32 6.14 3.37 4.20
CA GLU A 32 5.40 4.64 4.23
C GLU A 32 5.33 5.30 2.85
N ALA A 33 6.43 5.29 2.09
CA ALA A 33 6.48 5.86 0.75
C ALA A 33 5.56 5.10 -0.22
N THR A 34 5.65 3.78 -0.26
CA THR A 34 4.81 2.95 -1.13
C THR A 34 3.33 3.05 -0.76
N ALA A 35 2.99 3.07 0.53
CA ALA A 35 1.62 3.27 0.98
C ALA A 35 1.08 4.67 0.58
N HIS A 36 1.94 5.70 0.62
CA HIS A 36 1.58 7.04 0.18
C HIS A 36 1.31 7.13 -1.32
N GLU A 37 2.09 6.44 -2.14
CA GLU A 37 1.93 6.38 -3.60
C GLU A 37 0.66 5.62 -4.02
N LEU A 38 0.27 4.58 -3.28
CA LEU A 38 -0.93 3.78 -3.56
C LEU A 38 -2.25 4.44 -3.13
N ARG A 39 -2.23 5.35 -2.14
CA ARG A 39 -3.43 6.07 -1.67
C ARG A 39 -4.21 6.78 -2.79
N PRO A 40 -3.59 7.61 -3.65
CA PRO A 40 -4.32 8.27 -4.74
C PRO A 40 -4.87 7.27 -5.75
N LEU A 41 -4.19 6.14 -5.99
CA LEU A 41 -4.69 5.05 -6.83
C LEU A 41 -5.95 4.43 -6.24
N ALA A 42 -5.93 4.09 -4.95
CA ALA A 42 -7.08 3.53 -4.24
C ALA A 42 -8.28 4.50 -4.25
N HIS A 43 -8.01 5.79 -4.05
CA HIS A 43 -9.03 6.84 -4.13
C HIS A 43 -9.63 6.96 -5.54
N TYR A 44 -8.79 6.94 -6.58
CA TYR A 44 -9.23 7.09 -7.97
C TYR A 44 -10.04 5.89 -8.48
N LEU A 45 -9.69 4.68 -8.02
CA LEU A 45 -10.43 3.46 -8.33
C LEU A 45 -11.73 3.32 -7.53
N GLY A 46 -12.01 4.23 -6.58
CA GLY A 46 -13.14 4.12 -5.66
C GLY A 46 -13.00 2.93 -4.69
N ALA A 47 -11.78 2.42 -4.50
CA ALA A 47 -11.48 1.30 -3.62
C ALA A 47 -11.33 1.80 -2.17
N THR A 48 -12.46 2.15 -1.55
CA THR A 48 -12.49 2.73 -0.19
C THR A 48 -11.82 1.83 0.84
N GLN A 49 -12.07 0.52 0.78
CA GLN A 49 -11.47 -0.45 1.71
C GLN A 49 -9.94 -0.53 1.56
N LEU A 50 -9.45 -0.49 0.31
CA LEU A 50 -8.02 -0.42 0.01
C LEU A 50 -7.39 0.85 0.59
N LEU A 51 -8.06 1.99 0.41
CA LEU A 51 -7.61 3.27 0.96
C LEU A 51 -7.48 3.19 2.48
N GLU A 52 -8.49 2.68 3.18
CA GLU A 52 -8.51 2.51 4.64
C GLU A 52 -7.36 1.62 5.14
N LEU A 53 -7.11 0.49 4.46
CA LEU A 53 -5.99 -0.40 4.77
C LEU A 53 -4.64 0.29 4.58
N LEU A 54 -4.44 1.04 3.49
CA LEU A 54 -3.22 1.81 3.24
C LEU A 54 -3.02 2.93 4.29
N GLU A 55 -4.10 3.56 4.75
CA GLU A 55 -4.00 4.53 5.84
C GLU A 55 -3.57 3.89 7.17
N ARG A 56 -4.08 2.68 7.43
CA ARG A 56 -3.76 1.93 8.62
C ARG A 56 -2.32 1.43 8.61
N VAL A 57 -1.84 0.91 7.48
CA VAL A 57 -0.41 0.58 7.28
C VAL A 57 0.47 1.80 7.57
N GLY A 58 0.15 2.97 7.00
CA GLY A 58 0.94 4.18 7.25
C GLY A 58 0.96 4.62 8.72
N LYS A 59 -0.15 4.44 9.44
CA LYS A 59 -0.22 4.74 10.90
C LYS A 59 0.58 3.73 11.72
N GLU A 60 0.44 2.44 11.43
CA GLU A 60 1.14 1.36 12.13
C GLU A 60 2.65 1.41 11.89
N ALA A 61 3.07 1.67 10.65
CA ALA A 61 4.48 1.81 10.27
C ALA A 61 5.14 2.94 11.08
N ARG A 62 4.46 4.09 11.18
CA ARG A 62 4.95 5.25 11.91
C ARG A 62 5.00 5.04 13.43
N ALA A 63 4.06 4.26 13.97
CA ALA A 63 3.93 4.04 15.40
C ALA A 63 4.80 2.88 15.91
N SER A 64 5.01 1.85 15.11
CA SER A 64 5.56 0.57 15.57
C SER A 64 6.51 -0.10 14.58
N GLY A 65 6.80 0.52 13.44
CA GLY A 65 7.69 -0.01 12.41
C GLY A 65 7.01 -0.97 11.44
N ALA A 66 7.73 -1.32 10.37
CA ALA A 66 7.21 -2.14 9.26
C ALA A 66 6.76 -3.55 9.69
N ALA A 67 7.44 -4.20 10.64
CA ALA A 67 7.03 -5.49 11.17
C ALA A 67 5.60 -5.49 11.76
N ALA A 68 5.15 -4.38 12.35
CA ALA A 68 3.80 -4.28 12.91
C ALA A 68 2.70 -4.25 11.83
N CYS A 69 3.05 -3.88 10.60
CA CYS A 69 2.12 -3.78 9.48
C CYS A 69 1.84 -5.12 8.80
N THR A 70 2.54 -6.20 9.17
CA THR A 70 2.45 -7.50 8.50
C THR A 70 1.01 -8.02 8.41
N ALA A 71 0.23 -7.92 9.49
CA ALA A 71 -1.16 -8.37 9.51
C ALA A 71 -2.05 -7.54 8.57
N THR A 72 -1.85 -6.22 8.55
CA THR A 72 -2.62 -5.30 7.70
C THR A 72 -2.25 -5.45 6.23
N VAL A 73 -0.99 -5.79 5.92
CA VAL A 73 -0.54 -6.09 4.55
C VAL A 73 -1.05 -7.46 4.07
N ASP A 74 -1.16 -8.45 4.96
CA ASP A 74 -1.77 -9.75 4.65
C ASP A 74 -3.26 -9.60 4.30
N GLU A 75 -4.00 -8.78 5.06
CA GLU A 75 -5.41 -8.42 4.79
C GLU A 75 -5.58 -7.68 3.45
N LEU A 76 -4.54 -6.99 2.98
CA LEU A 76 -4.49 -6.26 1.71
C LEU A 76 -4.30 -7.19 0.51
N MET A 77 -3.81 -8.41 0.74
CA MET A 77 -3.45 -9.40 -0.28
C MET A 77 -4.43 -10.59 -0.36
N GLY A 78 -5.34 -10.72 0.62
CA GLY A 78 -6.39 -11.75 0.67
C GLY A 78 -7.64 -11.39 -0.13
#